data_AF-A0A7C7QVJ4-F1
#
_entry.id   AF-A0A7C7QVJ4-F1
#
_cell.length_a   1.000
_cell.length_b   1.000
_cell.length_c   1.000
_cell.angle_alpha   90.00
_cell.angle_beta   90.00
_cell.angle_gamma   90.00
#
_symmetry.space_group_name_H-M   'P 1'
#
loop_
_entity.id
_entity.type
_entity.pdbx_description
1 polymer ?
#
loop_
_entity_poly.entity_id
_entity_poly.type
_entity_poly.pdbx_seq_one_letter_code
_entity_poly.pdbx_strand_id
1 'polypeptide(L)'
;TLRGVYPDRVVVIGETGWPTCGEPYGNAVPGLENQRRFIEELWRWSNLYNTPIMDFETFDEDWKAAEEGEVGRCWGLYYADRTPKHGNLDWSIPVPEPTPTTPSVRIEHPRDIATTVTKPNCAIPIFGRAYGAGGGWHVKVEVFTNDWYVQDKWYPDGLAPIVDDMWSVPEVFLAGQGGFNNHRIRVTLVDETGVPVASDEVTGIVRANSCSP
;
A
#
# COMPACT_ATOMS: atom_id res chain seq x y z
N THR A 1 6.09 -14.74 -5.33
CA THR A 1 6.45 -13.37 -5.76
C THR A 1 7.66 -13.40 -6.67
N LEU A 2 8.02 -12.26 -7.29
CA LEU A 2 9.24 -12.15 -8.10
C LEU A 2 10.50 -12.62 -7.34
N ARG A 3 10.64 -12.25 -6.06
CA ARG A 3 11.74 -12.73 -5.19
C ARG A 3 11.70 -14.24 -4.97
N GLY A 4 10.52 -14.83 -4.78
CA GLY A 4 10.39 -16.28 -4.65
C GLY A 4 10.71 -17.07 -5.93
N VAL A 5 10.41 -16.50 -7.10
CA VAL A 5 10.76 -17.12 -8.40
C VAL A 5 12.25 -16.94 -8.73
N TYR A 6 12.86 -15.85 -8.27
CA TYR A 6 14.25 -15.51 -8.53
C TYR A 6 15.02 -15.23 -7.22
N PRO A 7 15.23 -16.25 -6.37
CA PRO A 7 15.81 -16.07 -5.03
C PRO A 7 17.24 -15.52 -5.04
N ASP A 8 17.99 -15.80 -6.11
CA ASP A 8 19.39 -15.35 -6.28
C ASP A 8 19.52 -14.03 -7.03
N ARG A 9 18.40 -13.34 -7.31
CA ARG A 9 18.39 -12.07 -8.05
C ARG A 9 17.90 -10.95 -7.16
N VAL A 10 18.64 -9.84 -7.18
CA VAL A 10 18.18 -8.60 -6.54
C VAL A 10 17.00 -8.05 -7.35
N VAL A 11 15.86 -7.90 -6.69
CA VAL A 11 14.71 -7.19 -7.26
C VAL A 11 14.87 -5.70 -6.98
N VAL A 12 14.89 -4.90 -8.04
CA VAL A 12 15.01 -3.44 -8.00
C VAL A 12 13.71 -2.82 -8.49
N ILE A 13 13.23 -1.78 -7.82
CA ILE A 13 12.16 -0.94 -8.35
C ILE A 13 12.79 0.01 -9.36
N GLY A 14 12.49 -0.23 -10.63
CA GLY A 14 13.11 0.46 -11.76
C GLY A 14 12.78 1.94 -11.81
N GLU A 15 11.54 2.33 -11.51
CA GLU A 15 11.07 3.72 -11.45
C GLU A 15 9.85 3.79 -10.52
N THR A 16 9.79 4.81 -9.68
CA THR A 16 8.59 5.18 -8.92
C THR A 16 8.71 6.62 -8.42
N GLY A 17 7.60 7.33 -8.24
CA GLY A 17 7.62 8.72 -7.80
C GLY A 17 6.23 9.26 -7.45
N TRP A 18 6.16 10.54 -7.13
CA TRP A 18 4.89 11.25 -6.96
C TRP A 18 5.01 12.69 -7.46
N PRO A 19 4.07 13.19 -8.29
CA PRO A 19 4.18 14.52 -8.88
C PRO A 19 3.70 15.63 -7.92
N THR A 20 4.25 16.83 -8.06
CA THR A 20 3.84 18.00 -7.26
C THR A 20 2.74 18.85 -7.90
N CYS A 21 2.39 18.60 -9.16
CA CYS A 21 1.38 19.36 -9.89
C CYS A 21 0.67 18.48 -10.93
N GLY A 22 -0.36 19.05 -11.57
CA GLY A 22 -1.19 18.38 -12.56
C GLY A 22 -2.53 17.92 -11.99
N GLU A 23 -3.33 17.30 -12.86
CA GLU A 23 -4.66 16.81 -12.51
C GLU A 23 -4.57 15.53 -11.66
N PRO A 24 -5.43 15.37 -10.64
CA PRO A 24 -5.54 14.12 -9.90
C PRO A 24 -5.93 12.92 -10.77
N TYR A 25 -5.34 11.75 -10.50
CA TYR A 25 -5.81 10.47 -11.04
C TYR A 25 -6.54 9.69 -9.94
N GLY A 26 -7.87 9.81 -9.90
CA GLY A 26 -8.68 9.27 -8.81
C GLY A 26 -8.27 9.88 -7.47
N ASN A 27 -7.80 9.06 -6.53
CA ASN A 27 -7.34 9.52 -5.21
C ASN A 27 -5.86 9.92 -5.18
N ALA A 28 -5.11 9.69 -6.27
CA ALA A 28 -3.74 10.13 -6.38
C ALA A 28 -3.71 11.62 -6.72
N VAL A 29 -3.66 12.45 -5.67
CA VAL A 29 -3.63 13.91 -5.78
C VAL A 29 -2.19 14.40 -5.82
N PRO A 30 -1.72 15.03 -6.91
CA PRO A 30 -0.42 15.68 -6.96
C PRO A 30 -0.29 16.80 -5.92
N GLY A 31 0.92 17.02 -5.41
CA GLY A 31 1.16 18.12 -4.47
C GLY A 31 2.47 17.97 -3.70
N LEU A 32 3.01 19.09 -3.21
CA LEU A 32 4.25 19.11 -2.43
C LEU A 32 4.15 18.25 -1.15
N GLU A 33 3.03 18.34 -0.43
CA GLU A 33 2.81 17.56 0.79
C GLU A 33 2.72 16.06 0.50
N ASN A 34 1.98 15.67 -0.54
CA ASN A 34 1.83 14.27 -0.92
C ASN A 34 3.12 13.68 -1.49
N GLN A 35 3.88 14.44 -2.29
CA GLN A 35 5.19 14.01 -2.77
C GLN A 35 6.16 13.80 -1.59
N ARG A 36 6.23 14.74 -0.64
CA ARG A 36 7.05 14.59 0.57
C ARG A 36 6.69 13.31 1.32
N ARG A 37 5.41 13.13 1.62
CA ARG A 37 4.91 11.94 2.33
C ARG A 37 5.30 10.67 1.60
N PHE A 38 5.08 10.63 0.28
CA PHE A 38 5.42 9.50 -0.56
C PHE A 38 6.91 9.15 -0.45
N ILE A 39 7.81 10.13 -0.60
CA ILE A 39 9.26 9.90 -0.55
C ILE A 39 9.70 9.41 0.82
N GLU A 40 9.22 10.05 1.90
CA GLU A 40 9.60 9.67 3.26
C GLU A 40 9.08 8.26 3.62
N GLU A 41 7.86 7.90 3.23
CA GLU A 41 7.32 6.55 3.42
C GLU A 41 8.03 5.52 2.54
N LEU A 42 8.33 5.85 1.27
CA LEU A 42 9.06 5.00 0.34
C LEU A 42 10.49 4.72 0.82
N TRP A 43 11.18 5.74 1.32
CA TRP A 43 12.53 5.59 1.88
C TRP A 43 12.54 4.68 3.10
N ARG A 44 11.58 4.86 4.03
CA ARG A 44 11.43 3.96 5.19
C ARG A 44 11.17 2.52 4.76
N TRP A 45 10.24 2.31 3.83
CA TRP A 45 9.91 1.00 3.28
C TRP A 45 11.12 0.35 2.61
N SER A 46 11.80 1.10 1.73
CA SER A 46 12.98 0.65 0.99
C SER A 46 14.10 0.15 1.91
N ASN A 47 14.44 0.94 2.94
CA ASN A 47 15.46 0.57 3.92
C ASN A 47 15.08 -0.67 4.72
N LEU A 48 13.82 -0.78 5.12
CA LEU A 48 13.36 -1.92 5.91
C LEU A 48 13.44 -3.23 5.13
N TYR A 49 13.08 -3.21 3.84
CA TYR A 49 13.06 -4.42 3.01
C TYR A 49 14.30 -4.59 2.15
N ASN A 50 15.32 -3.75 2.36
CA ASN A 50 16.55 -3.73 1.58
C ASN A 50 16.27 -3.78 0.06
N THR A 51 15.32 -2.96 -0.40
CA THR A 51 14.84 -2.96 -1.79
C THR A 51 15.43 -1.76 -2.52
N PRO A 52 16.38 -1.93 -3.46
CA PRO A 52 16.89 -0.78 -4.21
C PRO A 52 15.78 -0.16 -5.07
N ILE A 53 15.78 1.17 -5.14
CA ILE A 53 14.80 1.96 -5.88
C ILE A 53 15.54 3.03 -6.68
N MET A 54 15.16 3.21 -7.94
CA MET A 54 15.46 4.45 -8.67
C MET A 54 14.24 5.36 -8.55
N ASP A 55 14.40 6.44 -7.79
CA ASP A 55 13.36 7.46 -7.65
C ASP A 55 13.20 8.23 -8.96
N PHE A 56 11.94 8.43 -9.37
CA PHE A 56 11.57 9.18 -10.55
C PHE A 56 10.90 10.49 -10.11
N GLU A 57 11.58 11.63 -10.14
CA GLU A 57 12.93 11.83 -10.69
C GLU A 57 13.68 12.98 -10.01
N THR A 58 14.92 13.24 -10.44
CA THR A 58 15.73 14.28 -9.79
C THR A 58 15.19 15.69 -10.07
N PHE A 59 14.89 16.04 -11.32
CA PHE A 59 14.50 17.40 -11.71
C PHE A 59 13.17 17.40 -12.45
N ASP A 60 12.38 18.46 -12.26
CA ASP A 60 11.26 18.73 -13.14
C ASP A 60 11.71 18.88 -14.59
N GLU A 61 11.00 18.20 -15.48
CA GLU A 61 11.28 18.17 -16.91
C GLU A 61 10.14 18.88 -17.68
N ASP A 62 10.23 20.20 -17.81
CA ASP A 62 9.18 21.04 -18.43
C ASP A 62 8.72 20.55 -19.81
N TRP A 63 9.62 19.94 -20.58
CA TRP A 63 9.33 19.44 -21.92
C TRP A 63 8.28 18.30 -21.91
N LYS A 64 8.18 17.51 -20.83
CA LYS A 64 7.20 16.42 -20.69
C LYS A 64 5.77 16.91 -20.67
N ALA A 65 5.53 18.18 -20.32
CA ALA A 65 4.18 18.74 -20.32
C ALA A 65 3.47 18.63 -21.68
N ALA A 66 4.23 18.69 -22.78
CA ALA A 66 3.69 18.56 -24.13
C ALA A 66 3.24 17.13 -24.48
N GLU A 67 3.81 16.11 -23.83
CA GLU A 67 3.59 14.69 -24.17
C GLU A 67 2.72 13.98 -23.13
N GLU A 68 2.87 14.35 -21.86
CA GLU A 68 2.28 13.66 -20.71
C GLU A 68 1.27 14.54 -19.95
N GLY A 69 1.09 15.79 -20.39
CA GLY A 69 0.28 16.80 -19.70
C GLY A 69 0.98 17.40 -18.47
N GLU A 70 0.26 18.25 -17.72
CA GLU A 70 0.82 19.02 -16.59
C GLU A 70 1.52 18.16 -15.54
N VAL A 71 1.09 16.91 -15.35
CA VAL A 71 1.70 15.98 -14.40
C VAL A 71 3.13 15.60 -14.80
N GLY A 72 3.38 15.43 -16.11
CA GLY A 72 4.66 14.94 -16.63
C GLY A 72 5.85 15.83 -16.31
N ARG A 73 5.64 17.14 -16.16
CA ARG A 73 6.72 18.07 -15.83
C ARG A 73 7.04 18.19 -14.34
N CYS A 74 6.30 17.49 -13.47
CA CYS A 74 6.26 17.81 -12.03
C CYS A 74 6.73 16.66 -11.11
N TRP A 75 7.47 15.67 -11.62
CA TRP A 75 7.96 14.52 -10.85
C TRP A 75 9.22 14.82 -10.02
N GLY A 76 9.95 15.88 -10.32
CA GLY A 76 11.25 16.18 -9.73
C GLY A 76 11.21 16.35 -8.21
N LEU A 77 12.27 15.94 -7.52
CA LEU A 77 12.58 16.38 -6.15
C LEU A 77 13.10 17.83 -6.11
N TYR A 78 13.60 18.29 -7.25
CA TYR A 78 14.06 19.63 -7.53
C TYR A 78 13.21 20.24 -8.66
N TYR A 79 13.04 21.54 -8.64
CA TYR A 79 12.51 22.27 -9.78
C TYR A 79 13.51 22.23 -10.96
N ALA A 80 13.05 22.60 -12.17
CA ALA A 80 13.86 22.60 -13.38
C ALA A 80 15.12 23.50 -13.27
N ASP A 81 15.07 24.54 -12.42
CA ASP A 81 16.19 25.43 -12.11
C ASP A 81 17.17 24.87 -11.06
N ARG A 82 16.97 23.61 -10.64
CA ARG A 82 17.75 22.88 -9.62
C ARG A 82 17.58 23.39 -8.19
N THR A 83 16.59 24.23 -7.92
CA THR A 83 16.23 24.55 -6.54
C THR A 83 15.44 23.38 -5.92
N PRO A 84 15.69 23.03 -4.64
CA PRO A 84 15.00 21.91 -4.01
C PRO A 84 13.52 22.23 -3.76
N LYS A 85 12.63 21.27 -4.03
CA LYS A 85 11.20 21.44 -3.71
C LYS A 85 10.90 21.28 -2.22
N HIS A 86 11.71 20.48 -1.55
CA HIS A 86 11.56 20.15 -0.14
C HIS A 86 12.73 20.75 0.64
N GLY A 87 12.45 21.49 1.71
CA GLY A 87 13.51 22.07 2.55
C GLY A 87 14.36 21.01 3.26
N ASN A 88 13.72 20.17 4.09
CA ASN A 88 14.37 19.03 4.77
C ASN A 88 13.49 17.79 4.57
N LEU A 89 13.99 16.76 3.88
CA LEU A 89 13.38 15.43 3.88
C LEU A 89 14.00 14.61 5.02
N ASP A 90 13.18 13.87 5.76
CA ASP A 90 13.70 13.01 6.84
C ASP A 90 14.19 11.66 6.30
N TRP A 91 15.46 11.65 5.91
CA TRP A 91 16.17 10.45 5.47
C TRP A 91 16.67 9.58 6.63
N SER A 92 16.59 10.10 7.86
CA SER A 92 17.25 9.47 9.00
C SER A 92 16.47 8.30 9.58
N ILE A 93 15.23 8.10 9.17
CA ILE A 93 14.26 7.21 9.83
C ILE A 93 14.57 5.75 9.54
N PRO A 94 15.09 4.99 10.53
CA PRO A 94 15.10 3.54 10.47
C PRO A 94 13.81 3.05 11.12
N VAL A 95 12.98 2.28 10.41
CA VAL A 95 11.86 1.61 11.08
C VAL A 95 11.96 0.11 10.94
N PRO A 96 12.80 -0.58 11.72
CA PRO A 96 12.34 -1.82 12.28
C PRO A 96 11.39 -1.45 13.43
N GLU A 97 10.08 -1.60 13.20
CA GLU A 97 9.20 -1.94 14.32
C GLU A 97 9.85 -3.16 15.01
N PRO A 98 9.93 -3.21 16.34
CA PRO A 98 10.48 -4.38 17.00
C PRO A 98 9.71 -5.60 16.51
N THR A 99 10.41 -6.53 15.84
CA THR A 99 9.81 -7.76 15.37
C THR A 99 9.17 -8.45 16.57
N PRO A 100 7.84 -8.64 16.57
CA PRO A 100 7.18 -9.35 17.65
C PRO A 100 7.85 -10.72 17.85
N THR A 101 8.05 -11.10 19.10
CA THR A 101 8.69 -12.38 19.45
C THR A 101 7.77 -13.59 19.22
N THR A 102 6.49 -13.33 18.94
CA THR A 102 5.47 -14.32 18.61
C THR A 102 4.88 -14.04 17.24
N PRO A 103 4.45 -15.09 16.49
CA PRO A 103 3.79 -14.88 15.22
C PRO A 103 2.61 -13.91 15.36
N SER A 104 2.53 -12.93 14.45
CA SER A 104 1.51 -11.90 14.49
C SER A 104 1.24 -11.35 13.10
N VAL A 105 0.08 -10.72 12.90
CA VAL A 105 -0.29 -10.04 11.67
C VAL A 105 -0.74 -8.63 12.01
N ARG A 106 -0.46 -7.68 11.12
CA ARG A 106 -0.83 -6.27 11.24
C ARG A 106 -1.35 -5.76 9.90
N ILE A 107 -2.52 -5.14 9.90
CA ILE A 107 -3.02 -4.30 8.81
C ILE A 107 -2.30 -2.96 8.91
N GLU A 108 -1.63 -2.50 7.87
CA GLU A 108 -0.96 -1.19 7.86
C GLU A 108 -1.73 -0.16 7.07
N HIS A 109 -2.44 -0.61 6.03
CA HIS A 109 -3.44 0.18 5.34
C HIS A 109 -4.69 -0.66 5.08
N PRO A 110 -5.90 -0.13 5.33
CA PRO A 110 -6.14 1.14 6.01
C PRO A 110 -5.87 1.01 7.52
N ARG A 111 -5.24 2.00 8.12
CA ARG A 111 -5.11 2.12 9.59
C ARG A 111 -5.19 3.59 9.97
N ASP A 112 -5.83 3.86 11.10
CA ASP A 112 -6.03 5.22 11.63
C ASP A 112 -6.75 6.17 10.63
N ILE A 113 -7.51 5.59 9.70
CA ILE A 113 -8.30 6.29 8.69
C ILE A 113 -9.79 6.03 8.98
N ALA A 114 -10.53 7.07 9.37
CA ALA A 114 -11.96 6.97 9.63
C ALA A 114 -12.81 6.98 8.34
N THR A 115 -12.33 7.64 7.29
CA THR A 115 -13.02 7.77 6.01
C THR A 115 -12.08 7.49 4.85
N THR A 116 -12.52 6.70 3.89
CA THR A 116 -11.73 6.37 2.70
C THR A 116 -12.53 6.62 1.43
N VAL A 117 -11.88 7.18 0.41
CA VAL A 117 -12.46 7.25 -0.93
C VAL A 117 -12.16 5.94 -1.64
N THR A 118 -13.20 5.25 -2.07
CA THR A 118 -13.09 3.97 -2.79
C THR A 118 -12.93 4.19 -4.29
N LYS A 119 -12.37 3.19 -4.97
CA LYS A 119 -12.44 3.09 -6.43
C LYS A 119 -13.92 3.00 -6.90
N PRO A 120 -14.21 3.22 -8.20
CA PRO A 120 -15.57 3.11 -8.73
C PRO A 120 -16.27 1.78 -8.41
N ASN A 121 -15.50 0.69 -8.32
CA ASN A 121 -15.94 -0.66 -7.96
C ASN A 121 -16.03 -0.91 -6.43
N CYS A 122 -16.06 0.15 -5.61
CA CYS A 122 -16.09 0.10 -4.16
C CYS A 122 -14.88 -0.52 -3.46
N ALA A 123 -13.75 -0.69 -4.16
CA ALA A 123 -12.58 -1.32 -3.57
C ALA A 123 -11.56 -0.33 -2.99
N ILE A 124 -10.80 -0.82 -2.01
CA ILE A 124 -9.56 -0.19 -1.52
C ILE A 124 -8.44 -1.23 -1.53
N PRO A 125 -7.16 -0.82 -1.66
CA PRO A 125 -6.07 -1.72 -1.36
C PRO A 125 -6.02 -2.01 0.14
N ILE A 126 -5.50 -3.17 0.50
CA ILE A 126 -5.12 -3.48 1.88
C ILE A 126 -3.75 -4.15 1.87
N PHE A 127 -2.91 -3.78 2.81
CA PHE A 127 -1.61 -4.40 2.97
C PHE A 127 -1.13 -4.27 4.42
N GLY A 128 -0.14 -5.08 4.75
CA GLY A 128 0.56 -4.97 6.00
C GLY A 128 1.60 -6.04 6.17
N ARG A 129 1.81 -6.44 7.43
CA ARG A 129 2.87 -7.36 7.82
C ARG A 129 2.36 -8.61 8.53
N ALA A 130 3.11 -9.70 8.41
CA ALA A 130 2.92 -10.95 9.11
C ALA A 130 4.29 -11.42 9.63
N TYR A 131 4.56 -11.16 10.91
CA TYR A 131 5.83 -11.45 11.54
C TYR A 131 5.90 -12.89 12.02
N GLY A 132 7.08 -13.51 11.91
CA GLY A 132 7.31 -14.88 12.39
C GLY A 132 6.49 -15.93 11.63
N ALA A 133 6.06 -15.60 10.41
CA ALA A 133 5.32 -16.52 9.55
C ALA A 133 6.24 -17.59 8.96
N GLY A 134 5.82 -18.85 9.03
CA GLY A 134 6.53 -19.98 8.43
C GLY A 134 6.36 -20.06 6.91
N GLY A 135 7.12 -20.93 6.27
CA GLY A 135 6.92 -21.24 4.85
C GLY A 135 5.55 -21.85 4.60
N GLY A 136 4.82 -21.33 3.61
CA GLY A 136 3.46 -21.80 3.29
C GLY A 136 2.35 -21.17 4.14
N TRP A 137 2.67 -20.24 5.03
CA TRP A 137 1.69 -19.47 5.77
C TRP A 137 1.04 -18.41 4.88
N HIS A 138 -0.19 -18.04 5.20
CA HIS A 138 -0.97 -17.09 4.42
C HIS A 138 -1.72 -16.10 5.33
N VAL A 139 -2.19 -15.01 4.73
CA VAL A 139 -3.12 -14.08 5.39
C VAL A 139 -4.48 -14.19 4.73
N LYS A 140 -5.49 -14.60 5.50
CA LYS A 140 -6.89 -14.55 5.10
C LYS A 140 -7.44 -13.16 5.35
N VAL A 141 -8.10 -12.55 4.36
CA VAL A 141 -8.73 -11.23 4.49
C VAL A 141 -10.25 -11.33 4.40
N GLU A 142 -10.94 -10.74 5.37
CA GLU A 142 -12.40 -10.73 5.47
C GLU A 142 -12.89 -9.30 5.69
N VAL A 143 -13.99 -8.94 5.03
CA VAL A 143 -14.65 -7.64 5.19
C VAL A 143 -16.01 -7.86 5.80
N PHE A 144 -16.38 -7.03 6.78
CA PHE A 144 -17.72 -6.95 7.33
C PHE A 144 -18.45 -5.76 6.72
N THR A 145 -19.62 -6.01 6.14
CA THR A 145 -20.62 -4.98 5.86
C THR A 145 -21.84 -5.22 6.76
N ASN A 146 -22.75 -6.11 6.36
CA ASN A 146 -23.79 -6.64 7.24
C ASN A 146 -23.42 -8.03 7.77
N ASP A 147 -22.66 -8.78 6.99
CA ASP A 147 -22.07 -10.07 7.35
C ASP A 147 -20.60 -10.10 6.90
N TRP A 148 -19.82 -11.02 7.48
CA TRP A 148 -18.43 -11.26 7.09
C TRP A 148 -18.34 -12.05 5.79
N TYR A 149 -17.50 -11.60 4.86
CA TYR A 149 -17.20 -12.33 3.64
C TYR A 149 -15.72 -12.24 3.27
N VAL A 150 -15.21 -13.35 2.74
CA VAL A 150 -13.81 -13.53 2.33
C VAL A 150 -13.53 -12.72 1.06
N GLN A 151 -12.31 -12.19 0.96
CA GLN A 151 -11.82 -11.47 -0.22
C GLN A 151 -10.98 -12.41 -1.10
N ASP A 152 -11.63 -13.15 -2.00
CA ASP A 152 -11.02 -14.22 -2.80
C ASP A 152 -10.74 -13.84 -4.27
N LYS A 153 -11.05 -12.60 -4.69
CA LYS A 153 -10.84 -12.13 -6.08
C LYS A 153 -9.40 -12.32 -6.56
N TRP A 154 -8.41 -12.05 -5.70
CA TRP A 154 -7.00 -12.00 -6.08
C TRP A 154 -6.24 -13.28 -5.79
N TYR A 155 -6.69 -14.04 -4.78
CA TYR A 155 -6.02 -15.25 -4.31
C TYR A 155 -7.06 -16.33 -4.03
N PRO A 156 -6.81 -17.58 -4.47
CA PRO A 156 -7.67 -18.72 -4.13
C PRO A 156 -7.97 -18.77 -2.63
N ASP A 157 -9.24 -19.02 -2.29
CA ASP A 157 -9.73 -19.09 -0.91
C ASP A 157 -9.49 -17.83 -0.05
N GLY A 158 -9.12 -16.71 -0.68
CA GLY A 158 -8.76 -15.45 -0.02
C GLY A 158 -7.45 -15.50 0.77
N LEU A 159 -6.56 -16.44 0.44
CA LEU A 159 -5.29 -16.65 1.13
C LEU A 159 -4.15 -15.89 0.45
N ALA A 160 -3.89 -14.67 0.93
CA ALA A 160 -2.79 -13.85 0.43
C ALA A 160 -1.44 -14.45 0.85
N PRO A 161 -0.49 -14.59 -0.09
CA PRO A 161 0.84 -15.09 0.24
C PRO A 161 1.61 -14.06 1.08
N ILE A 162 2.49 -14.57 1.95
CA ILE A 162 3.41 -13.75 2.76
C ILE A 162 4.79 -13.78 2.12
N VAL A 163 5.37 -12.62 1.86
CA VAL A 163 6.69 -12.46 1.25
C VAL A 163 7.47 -11.40 2.00
N ASP A 164 8.62 -11.79 2.54
CA ASP A 164 9.46 -10.91 3.37
C ASP A 164 8.65 -10.23 4.49
N ASP A 165 7.88 -11.05 5.22
CA ASP A 165 6.93 -10.63 6.25
C ASP A 165 5.83 -9.68 5.76
N MET A 166 5.66 -9.45 4.45
CA MET A 166 4.60 -8.61 3.88
C MET A 166 3.47 -9.42 3.26
N TRP A 167 2.27 -8.85 3.29
CA TRP A 167 1.12 -9.34 2.53
C TRP A 167 0.32 -8.15 1.99
N SER A 168 -0.38 -8.36 0.87
CA SER A 168 -1.25 -7.34 0.28
C SER A 168 -2.36 -7.96 -0.55
N VAL A 169 -3.56 -7.39 -0.48
CA VAL A 169 -4.65 -7.65 -1.42
C VAL A 169 -4.92 -6.35 -2.19
N PRO A 170 -4.72 -6.32 -3.52
CA PRO A 170 -4.80 -5.08 -4.30
C PRO A 170 -6.17 -4.40 -4.24
N GLU A 171 -7.24 -5.19 -4.13
CA GLU A 171 -8.61 -4.69 -4.02
C GLU A 171 -9.40 -5.57 -3.08
N VAL A 172 -9.78 -5.01 -1.92
CA VAL A 172 -10.86 -5.54 -1.08
C VAL A 172 -12.09 -4.67 -1.24
N PHE A 173 -13.23 -5.31 -1.40
CA PHE A 173 -14.49 -4.64 -1.68
C PHE A 173 -15.12 -4.18 -0.39
N LEU A 174 -15.56 -2.93 -0.35
CA LEU A 174 -16.30 -2.37 0.77
C LEU A 174 -17.80 -2.27 0.41
N ALA A 175 -18.37 -3.32 -0.20
CA ALA A 175 -19.73 -3.28 -0.75
C ALA A 175 -20.50 -4.60 -0.72
N GLY A 176 -19.97 -5.65 -0.08
CA GLY A 176 -20.35 -7.03 -0.40
C GLY A 176 -21.76 -7.47 -0.03
N GLN A 177 -22.32 -7.06 1.10
CA GLN A 177 -23.67 -7.50 1.50
C GLN A 177 -24.44 -6.36 2.16
N GLY A 178 -25.33 -5.69 1.40
CA GLY A 178 -26.30 -4.67 1.82
C GLY A 178 -25.77 -3.23 2.01
N GLY A 179 -26.60 -2.33 2.55
CA GLY A 179 -26.38 -0.87 2.52
C GLY A 179 -25.52 -0.27 3.65
N PHE A 180 -24.90 -1.09 4.50
CA PHE A 180 -24.13 -0.60 5.66
C PHE A 180 -22.80 0.03 5.20
N ASN A 181 -22.55 1.27 5.63
CA ASN A 181 -21.37 2.05 5.25
C ASN A 181 -20.48 2.36 6.46
N ASN A 182 -20.17 1.34 7.24
CA ASN A 182 -19.22 1.38 8.35
C ASN A 182 -18.55 0.00 8.45
N HIS A 183 -17.49 -0.18 7.68
CA HIS A 183 -16.88 -1.47 7.46
C HIS A 183 -15.90 -1.85 8.57
N ARG A 184 -15.76 -3.16 8.78
CA ARG A 184 -14.64 -3.73 9.53
C ARG A 184 -13.84 -4.61 8.58
N ILE A 185 -12.54 -4.62 8.73
CA ILE A 185 -11.67 -5.52 8.00
C ILE A 185 -10.88 -6.34 9.00
N ARG A 186 -10.97 -7.66 8.86
CA ARG A 186 -10.21 -8.61 9.65
C ARG A 186 -9.19 -9.28 8.76
N VAL A 187 -8.01 -9.46 9.31
CA VAL A 187 -7.00 -10.34 8.74
C VAL A 187 -6.64 -11.42 9.73
N THR A 188 -6.49 -12.64 9.23
CA THR A 188 -6.10 -13.80 10.02
C THR A 188 -4.85 -14.41 9.42
N LEU A 189 -3.78 -14.46 10.19
CA LEU A 189 -2.60 -15.26 9.88
C LEU A 189 -2.97 -16.72 10.05
N VAL A 190 -2.80 -17.51 9.00
CA VAL A 190 -3.01 -18.95 9.03
C VAL A 190 -1.71 -19.67 8.70
N ASP A 191 -1.46 -20.78 9.39
CA ASP A 191 -0.31 -21.64 9.09
C ASP A 191 -0.51 -22.43 7.79
N GLU A 192 0.48 -23.23 7.41
CA GLU A 192 0.46 -24.03 6.18
C GLU A 192 -0.66 -25.07 6.13
N THR A 193 -1.29 -25.38 7.27
CA THR A 193 -2.41 -26.31 7.39
C THR A 193 -3.77 -25.60 7.43
N GLY A 194 -3.77 -24.25 7.44
CA GLY A 194 -4.96 -23.42 7.54
C GLY A 194 -5.42 -23.14 8.97
N VAL A 195 -4.63 -23.49 9.98
CA VAL A 195 -4.97 -23.20 11.37
C VAL A 195 -4.70 -21.72 11.67
N PRO A 196 -5.65 -20.97 12.25
CA PRO A 196 -5.44 -19.59 12.67
C PRO A 196 -4.36 -19.47 13.76
N VAL A 197 -3.40 -18.56 13.55
CA VAL A 197 -2.29 -18.30 14.48
C VAL A 197 -2.43 -16.93 15.16
N ALA A 198 -2.81 -15.91 14.40
CA ALA A 198 -2.98 -14.55 14.90
C ALA A 198 -4.03 -13.80 14.05
N SER A 199 -4.57 -12.71 14.58
CA SER A 199 -5.50 -11.86 13.83
C SER A 199 -5.31 -10.40 14.19
N ASP A 200 -5.66 -9.54 13.24
CA ASP A 200 -5.76 -8.10 13.44
C ASP A 200 -7.02 -7.57 12.77
N GLU A 201 -7.53 -6.45 13.27
CA GLU A 201 -8.78 -5.89 12.81
C GLU A 201 -8.73 -4.36 12.80
N VAL A 202 -9.26 -3.78 11.72
CA VAL A 202 -9.52 -2.34 11.63
C VAL A 202 -11.02 -2.13 11.51
N THR A 203 -11.54 -1.19 12.28
CA THR A 203 -12.97 -0.89 12.38
C THR A 203 -13.23 0.56 12.02
N GLY A 204 -14.49 0.92 11.77
CA GLY A 204 -14.85 2.32 11.57
C GLY A 204 -14.56 2.84 10.17
N ILE A 205 -14.38 1.98 9.16
CA ILE A 205 -14.01 2.40 7.81
C ILE A 205 -15.27 2.83 7.06
N VAL A 206 -15.44 4.13 6.86
CA VAL A 206 -16.60 4.69 6.14
C VAL A 206 -16.20 5.06 4.72
N ARG A 207 -16.98 4.66 3.70
CA ARG A 207 -16.76 5.14 2.33
C ARG A 207 -17.21 6.60 2.21
N ALA A 208 -16.35 7.43 1.66
CA ALA A 208 -16.61 8.86 1.43
C ALA A 208 -17.35 9.14 0.10
N ASN A 209 -17.44 8.16 -0.80
CA ASN A 209 -18.08 8.27 -2.10
C ASN A 209 -19.09 7.14 -2.34
N SER A 210 -20.10 7.42 -3.16
CA SER A 210 -20.91 6.38 -3.77
C SER A 210 -20.09 5.60 -4.79
N CYS A 211 -20.34 4.31 -4.89
CA CYS A 211 -19.68 3.38 -5.79
C CYS A 211 -20.63 2.22 -6.08
N SER A 212 -20.36 1.42 -7.12
CA SER A 212 -21.12 0.20 -7.42
C SER A 212 -20.15 -0.95 -7.62
N PRO A 213 -20.29 -2.07 -6.89
CA PRO A 213 -19.41 -3.23 -7.03
C PRO A 213 -19.46 -3.83 -8.45
#